data_AF-A0A0F2PCF8-F1
#
_entry.id   AF-A0A0F2PCF8-F1
#
_cell.length_a   1.000
_cell.length_b   1.000
_cell.length_c   1.000
_cell.angle_alpha   90.00
_cell.angle_beta   90.00
_cell.angle_gamma   90.00
#
_symmetry.space_group_name_H-M   'P 1'
#
loop_
_entity.id
_entity.type
_entity.pdbx_description
1 polymer ?
#
loop_
_entity_poly.entity_id
_entity_poly.type
_entity_poly.pdbx_seq_one_letter_code
_entity_poly.pdbx_strand_id
1 'polypeptide(L)' 'MRSYTAGPSDGSAWVTGASSGIGRALALKLAGEGYTVYATARGEEALLELERA' A
#
# COMPACT_ATOMS: atom_id res chain seq x y z
N MET A 1 -0.02 -0.10 -29.10
CA MET A 1 0.49 -0.51 -27.78
C MET A 1 -0.67 -0.44 -26.79
N ARG A 2 -1.01 -1.52 -26.10
CA ARG A 2 -2.02 -1.47 -25.01
C ARG A 2 -1.30 -1.09 -23.73
N SER A 3 -1.80 -0.09 -23.02
CA SER A 3 -1.40 0.17 -21.64
C SER A 3 -1.95 -0.96 -20.76
N TYR A 4 -1.09 -1.51 -19.92
CA TYR A 4 -1.48 -2.42 -18.86
C TYR A 4 -1.64 -1.62 -17.56
N THR A 5 -2.73 -1.87 -16.85
CA THR A 5 -2.96 -1.38 -15.50
C THR A 5 -3.26 -2.60 -14.65
N ALA A 6 -2.41 -2.87 -13.67
CA ALA A 6 -2.61 -3.98 -12.75
C ALA A 6 -3.90 -3.77 -11.95
N GLY A 7 -4.57 -4.88 -11.67
CA GLY A 7 -5.65 -5.01 -10.69
C GLY A 7 -5.21 -5.89 -9.50
N PRO A 8 -6.06 -6.00 -8.46
CA PRO A 8 -5.78 -6.82 -7.29
C PRO A 8 -5.55 -8.31 -7.58
N SER A 9 -6.13 -8.83 -8.67
CA SER A 9 -5.95 -10.22 -9.10
C SER A 9 -4.60 -10.49 -9.75
N ASP A 10 -3.86 -9.45 -10.14
CA ASP A 10 -2.59 -9.60 -10.84
C ASP A 10 -1.40 -9.72 -9.88
N GLY A 11 -1.59 -9.46 -8.58
CA GLY A 11 -0.58 -9.62 -7.55
C GLY A 11 -0.70 -8.65 -6.38
N SER A 12 0.38 -8.55 -5.60
CA SER A 12 0.49 -7.65 -4.44
C SER A 12 1.09 -6.30 -4.81
N ALA A 13 0.73 -5.26 -4.05
CA ALA A 13 1.35 -3.94 -4.17
C ALA A 13 2.38 -3.72 -3.06
N TRP A 14 3.56 -3.19 -3.40
CA TRP A 14 4.56 -2.77 -2.42
C TRP A 14 4.64 -1.25 -2.34
N VAL A 15 4.28 -0.70 -1.19
CA VAL A 15 4.34 0.75 -0.93
C VAL A 15 5.51 1.05 0.01
N THR A 16 6.49 1.80 -0.49
CA THR A 16 7.60 2.33 0.32
C THR A 16 7.26 3.71 0.86
N GLY A 17 7.79 4.07 2.03
CA GLY A 17 7.41 5.32 2.71
C GLY A 17 5.95 5.31 3.18
N ALA A 18 5.40 4.13 3.47
CA ALA A 18 3.97 3.94 3.76
C ALA A 18 3.54 4.51 5.13
N SER A 19 4.47 4.88 6.01
CA SER A 19 4.15 5.31 7.38
C SER A 19 3.39 6.64 7.49
N SER A 20 3.45 7.51 6.48
CA SER A 20 2.80 8.83 6.55
C SER A 20 2.47 9.41 5.17
N GLY A 21 1.74 10.54 5.17
CA GLY A 21 1.47 11.34 3.97
C GLY A 21 0.84 10.54 2.84
N ILE A 22 1.38 10.73 1.62
CA ILE A 22 0.87 10.10 0.40
C ILE A 22 1.06 8.58 0.44
N GLY A 23 2.19 8.09 0.98
CA GLY A 23 2.45 6.66 1.08
C GLY A 23 1.40 5.95 1.93
N ARG A 24 1.05 6.54 3.08
CA ARG A 24 -0.02 6.03 3.95
C ARG A 24 -1.37 6.01 3.25
N ALA A 25 -1.76 7.13 2.63
CA ALA A 25 -3.01 7.24 1.92
C ALA A 25 -3.12 6.25 0.75
N LEU A 26 -2.01 6.04 0.02
CA LEU A 26 -1.94 5.10 -1.09
C LEU A 26 -2.06 3.64 -0.60
N ALA A 27 -1.34 3.28 0.47
CA ALA A 27 -1.40 1.93 1.03
C ALA A 27 -2.84 1.56 1.45
N LEU A 28 -3.52 2.47 2.17
CA LEU A 28 -4.91 2.27 2.59
C LEU A 28 -5.86 2.21 1.39
N LYS A 29 -5.66 3.07 0.39
CA LYS A 29 -6.47 3.06 -0.83
C LYS A 29 -6.36 1.72 -1.56
N LEU A 30 -5.14 1.23 -1.79
CA LEU A 30 -4.90 -0.03 -2.49
C LEU A 30 -5.46 -1.22 -1.68
N ALA A 31 -5.27 -1.23 -0.36
CA ALA A 31 -5.88 -2.26 0.49
C ALA A 31 -7.42 -2.24 0.38
N GLY A 32 -8.03 -1.05 0.41
CA GLY A 32 -9.48 -0.88 0.22
C GLY A 32 -9.97 -1.26 -1.18
N GLU A 33 -9.13 -1.16 -2.20
CA GLU A 33 -9.41 -1.64 -3.56
C GLU A 33 -9.20 -3.17 -3.71
N GLY A 34 -8.75 -3.86 -2.66
CA GLY A 34 -8.64 -5.32 -2.60
C GLY A 34 -7.23 -5.87 -2.84
N TYR A 35 -6.21 -5.02 -2.97
CA TYR A 35 -4.83 -5.49 -3.09
C TYR A 35 -4.33 -6.05 -1.76
N THR A 36 -3.51 -7.10 -1.83
CA THR A 36 -2.57 -7.38 -0.72
C THR A 36 -1.46 -6.34 -0.78
N VAL A 37 -1.27 -5.58 0.31
CA VAL A 37 -0.28 -4.50 0.37
C VAL A 37 0.84 -4.85 1.33
N TYR A 38 2.08 -4.81 0.82
CA TYR A 38 3.28 -4.80 1.64
C TYR A 38 3.69 -3.34 1.89
N ALA A 39 3.76 -2.93 3.15
CA ALA A 39 4.10 -1.57 3.54
C ALA A 39 5.49 -1.52 4.18
N THR A 40 6.38 -0.64 3.70
CA THR A 40 7.71 -0.45 4.32
C THR A 40 8.00 1.01 4.63
N ALA A 41 8.61 1.25 5.78
CA ALA A 41 9.09 2.54 6.26
C ALA A 41 10.11 2.33 7.39
N ARG A 42 10.73 3.42 7.86
CA ARG A 42 11.75 3.36 8.94
C ARG A 42 11.17 3.32 10.36
N GLY A 43 9.92 3.74 10.53
CA GLY A 43 9.25 3.82 11.83
C GLY A 43 8.29 2.65 12.03
N GLU A 44 8.67 1.71 12.89
CA GLU A 44 7.87 0.52 13.20
C GLU A 44 6.50 0.88 13.80
N GLU A 45 6.47 1.78 14.78
CA GLU A 45 5.23 2.19 15.45
C GLU A 45 4.20 2.76 14.44
N ALA A 46 4.66 3.63 13.53
CA ALA A 46 3.81 4.19 12.49
C ALA A 46 3.32 3.14 11.46
N LEU A 47 4.10 2.07 11.22
CA LEU A 47 3.65 0.94 10.39
C LEU A 47 2.59 0.10 11.12
N LEU A 48 2.75 -0.13 12.42
CA LEU A 48 1.75 -0.82 13.24
C LEU A 48 0.46 -0.01 13.40
N GLU A 49 0.54 1.32 13.41
CA GLU A 49 -0.66 2.18 13.33
C GLU A 49 -1.35 2.10 11.97
N LEU A 50 -0.58 2.04 10.88
CA LEU A 50 -1.13 1.86 9.53
C LEU A 50 -1.85 0.50 9.39
N GLU A 51 -1.28 -0.58 9.92
CA GLU A 51 -1.88 -1.92 9.85
C GLU A 51 -3.25 -2.00 10.55
N ARG A 52 -3.45 -1.16 11.57
CA ARG A 52 -4.67 -1.12 12.38
C ARG A 52 -5.74 -0.16 11.86
N ALA A 53 -5.45 0.60 10.80
CA ALA A 53 -6.34 1.62 10.23
C ALA A 53 -7.31 1.04 9.20
#